data_AF-A0A1Y3N121-F1
#
_entry.id   AF-A0A1Y3N121-F1
#
_cell.length_a   1.000
_cell.length_b   1.000
_cell.length_c   1.000
_cell.angle_alpha   90.00
_cell.angle_beta   90.00
_cell.angle_gamma   90.00
#
_symmetry.space_group_name_H-M   'P 1'
#
loop_
_entity.id
_entity.type
_entity.pdbx_description
1 polymer ?
#
loop_
_entity_poly.entity_id
_entity_poly.type
_entity_poly.pdbx_seq_one_letter_code
_entity_poly.pdbx_strand_id
1 'polypeptide(L)'
;MLANDGRYYTNANVYNITQIGNTQRNKFTTDGTFFSLHGSIDLYLDTYYGENLSTGSVMNFEADAKALLKRMTIDNIYANNNGALVRTCHPKEKGANVTLYVFYISNIIHENDTYSATIISTTSGKIKIDYLYIQNVTGYKSGISYIDGNGAIIWRFSDIKNFHSMWPEPLFYVNNNEFYDEPSLFINGLNITNVYEDGVMFYLNSCFMEIHHSEFVNIHECFKNNDCNSFDEEVNDRFENSILYLKNLDRSSNSTITYTKFDHVYGRIGTNIRMGLLEIHHCNITNSYFEKGFLYYTNIWETTGYHLLKNLMFVNNTSKRGTFLYIDDVVGGNFPTMDLVDIHFINNTASNYGKISYVYDDSHSPKFEYDSELYDISNLKLDKNNFVTNPTHILFDNYDSNHTIVIYSGDRIEQDYSCNIYDDYGNKFEINGDVNSALMDDLVFYEISLKGKYDKTLPSKVYGSYKGHCFNNSCKFKNLRLVGNPGDYLLELKIVSFGQYFEFKENSVSLNVKIKECNEIERINQEKDGINIKSCYKPYCDPICNNGGECKNDNVCDCSNTKFKGNTCSERYKQMRNKILDTKFEVIKAAKSSVAIDGEGKEYNKCEYSNISHIRYQLLY
;
A
#
# COMPACT_ATOMS: atom_id res chain seq x y z
N MET A 1 -36.84 -42.44 1.88
CA MET A 1 -38.31 -42.52 2.03
C MET A 1 -38.90 -41.40 1.18
N LEU A 2 -39.80 -41.69 0.23
CA LEU A 2 -40.47 -40.65 -0.56
C LEU A 2 -41.89 -40.45 -0.02
N ALA A 3 -42.21 -39.28 0.53
CA ALA A 3 -43.54 -38.91 0.99
C ALA A 3 -44.12 -37.84 0.05
N ASN A 4 -45.33 -38.05 -0.47
CA ASN A 4 -45.92 -37.30 -1.58
C ASN A 4 -46.91 -36.20 -1.10
N ASP A 5 -46.82 -35.01 -1.71
CA ASP A 5 -47.83 -33.93 -1.85
C ASP A 5 -48.64 -33.45 -0.63
N GLY A 6 -47.99 -33.26 0.53
CA GLY A 6 -48.42 -32.27 1.51
C GLY A 6 -49.69 -32.58 2.33
N ARG A 7 -50.17 -33.83 2.34
CA ARG A 7 -51.28 -34.28 3.21
C ARG A 7 -50.90 -35.28 4.29
N TYR A 8 -49.70 -35.85 4.23
CA TYR A 8 -49.27 -36.89 5.16
C TYR A 8 -48.13 -36.36 6.01
N TYR A 9 -48.39 -36.27 7.32
CA TYR A 9 -47.36 -36.10 8.32
C TYR A 9 -46.77 -37.48 8.62
N THR A 10 -45.46 -37.63 8.38
CA THR A 10 -44.76 -38.89 8.61
C THR A 10 -43.85 -38.74 9.82
N ASN A 11 -43.91 -39.68 10.76
CA ASN A 11 -42.93 -39.79 11.83
C ASN A 11 -42.04 -41.01 11.58
N ALA A 12 -40.73 -40.82 11.52
CA ALA A 12 -39.76 -41.87 11.31
C ALA A 12 -38.77 -41.91 12.47
N ASN A 13 -38.57 -43.09 13.05
CA ASN A 13 -37.59 -43.31 14.12
C ASN A 13 -36.57 -44.35 13.65
N VAL A 14 -35.29 -44.00 13.67
CA VAL A 14 -34.19 -44.78 13.11
C VAL A 14 -33.10 -44.93 14.17
N TYR A 15 -32.59 -46.15 14.36
CA TYR A 15 -31.62 -46.45 15.42
C TYR A 15 -30.49 -47.33 14.90
N ASN A 16 -29.27 -47.11 15.40
CA ASN A 16 -28.12 -47.99 15.24
C ASN A 16 -27.83 -48.36 13.77
N ILE A 17 -27.67 -47.36 12.93
CA ILE A 17 -27.42 -47.56 11.50
C ILE A 17 -25.92 -47.57 11.21
N THR A 18 -25.50 -48.46 10.32
CA THR A 18 -24.15 -48.52 9.78
C THR A 18 -24.23 -48.45 8.27
N GLN A 19 -23.52 -47.51 7.66
CA GLN A 19 -23.38 -47.35 6.22
C GLN A 19 -21.91 -47.40 5.84
N ILE A 20 -21.54 -48.35 4.98
CA ILE A 20 -20.20 -48.46 4.41
C ILE A 20 -20.34 -48.16 2.93
N GLY A 21 -19.78 -47.04 2.50
CA GLY A 21 -19.79 -46.60 1.12
C GLY A 21 -18.63 -47.19 0.31
N ASN A 22 -18.34 -46.56 -0.83
CA ASN A 22 -17.30 -46.99 -1.76
C ASN A 22 -16.06 -46.12 -1.57
N THR A 23 -14.89 -46.74 -1.45
CA THR A 23 -13.59 -46.04 -1.38
C THR A 23 -13.24 -45.33 -2.68
N GLN A 24 -13.85 -45.71 -3.80
CA GLN A 24 -13.68 -45.03 -5.08
C GLN A 24 -14.57 -43.79 -5.14
N ARG A 25 -13.96 -42.66 -5.50
CA ARG A 25 -14.68 -41.40 -5.78
C ARG A 25 -15.73 -41.63 -6.87
N ASN A 26 -16.99 -41.47 -6.51
CA ASN A 26 -18.10 -41.61 -7.43
C ASN A 26 -18.13 -40.42 -8.39
N LYS A 27 -18.22 -40.70 -9.69
CA LYS A 27 -18.42 -39.67 -10.71
C LYS A 27 -19.86 -39.16 -10.76
N PHE A 28 -20.81 -39.94 -10.24
CA PHE A 28 -22.22 -39.58 -10.18
C PHE A 28 -22.52 -38.81 -8.90
N THR A 29 -23.35 -37.80 -9.04
CA THR A 29 -23.72 -36.89 -7.95
C THR A 29 -25.08 -37.32 -7.44
N THR A 30 -25.10 -37.95 -6.28
CA THR A 30 -26.33 -38.37 -5.60
C THR A 30 -26.48 -37.55 -4.33
N ASP A 31 -27.55 -36.76 -4.24
CA ASP A 31 -27.90 -36.03 -3.03
C ASP A 31 -28.62 -36.95 -2.03
N GLY A 32 -28.35 -36.73 -0.74
CA GLY A 32 -28.92 -37.51 0.35
C GLY A 32 -28.50 -38.99 0.34
N THR A 33 -27.21 -39.28 0.14
CA THR A 33 -26.70 -40.68 0.11
C THR A 33 -26.98 -41.47 1.38
N PHE A 34 -27.14 -40.80 2.51
CA PHE A 34 -27.70 -41.43 3.70
C PHE A 34 -29.23 -41.35 3.70
N PHE A 35 -29.79 -40.13 3.66
CA PHE A 35 -31.21 -39.94 3.40
C PHE A 35 -31.50 -38.60 2.74
N SER A 36 -32.59 -38.59 1.98
CA SER A 36 -33.25 -37.39 1.45
C SER A 36 -34.69 -37.39 1.95
N LEU A 37 -35.09 -36.33 2.66
CA LEU A 37 -36.45 -36.13 3.17
C LEU A 37 -37.14 -35.02 2.37
N HIS A 38 -38.41 -35.26 2.05
CA HIS A 38 -39.25 -34.30 1.35
C HIS A 38 -40.61 -34.20 2.05
N GLY A 39 -41.08 -32.97 2.30
CA GLY A 39 -42.39 -32.70 2.92
C GLY A 39 -42.35 -32.55 4.45
N SER A 40 -43.51 -32.68 5.09
CA SER A 40 -43.67 -32.51 6.54
C SER A 40 -43.38 -33.83 7.28
N ILE A 41 -42.09 -34.13 7.44
CA ILE A 41 -41.59 -35.35 8.10
C ILE A 41 -40.93 -34.98 9.43
N ASP A 42 -41.24 -35.73 10.48
CA ASP A 42 -40.52 -35.68 11.76
C ASP A 42 -39.62 -36.92 11.86
N LEU A 43 -38.32 -36.71 11.68
CA LEU A 43 -37.28 -37.73 11.78
C LEU A 43 -36.61 -37.67 13.15
N TYR A 44 -36.57 -38.80 13.84
CA TYR A 44 -35.68 -39.02 14.97
C TYR A 44 -34.66 -40.10 14.59
N LEU A 45 -33.38 -39.74 14.66
CA LEU A 45 -32.29 -40.68 14.43
C LEU A 45 -31.38 -40.71 15.65
N ASP A 46 -31.07 -41.92 16.10
CA ASP A 46 -30.13 -42.12 17.18
C ASP A 46 -29.07 -43.17 16.84
N THR A 47 -27.81 -42.75 16.86
CA THR A 47 -26.63 -43.58 16.58
C THR A 47 -26.52 -43.98 15.10
N TYR A 48 -25.60 -43.32 14.40
CA TYR A 48 -25.23 -43.62 13.01
C TYR A 48 -23.72 -43.67 12.84
N TYR A 49 -23.24 -44.69 12.13
CA TYR A 49 -21.87 -44.81 11.66
C TYR A 49 -21.82 -44.82 10.14
N GLY A 50 -21.08 -43.89 9.54
CA GLY A 50 -20.84 -43.82 8.10
C GLY A 50 -19.35 -43.87 7.79
N GLU A 51 -18.95 -44.61 6.75
CA GLU A 51 -17.56 -44.66 6.31
C GLU A 51 -17.46 -44.70 4.79
N ASN A 52 -16.47 -44.01 4.20
CA ASN A 52 -16.19 -44.01 2.77
C ASN A 52 -17.40 -43.53 1.94
N LEU A 53 -18.02 -42.44 2.38
CA LEU A 53 -19.21 -41.90 1.72
C LEU A 53 -18.80 -41.06 0.52
N SER A 54 -19.31 -41.37 -0.67
CA SER A 54 -19.11 -40.56 -1.88
C SER A 54 -20.45 -40.00 -2.34
N THR A 55 -20.60 -38.68 -2.33
CA THR A 55 -21.92 -38.06 -2.32
C THR A 55 -21.94 -36.66 -2.94
N GLY A 56 -23.12 -36.19 -3.34
CA GLY A 56 -23.42 -34.76 -3.37
C GLY A 56 -23.57 -34.29 -1.93
N SER A 57 -24.78 -34.30 -1.38
CA SER A 57 -25.02 -34.12 0.07
C SER A 57 -25.18 -35.44 0.84
N VAL A 58 -24.68 -35.55 2.07
CA VAL A 58 -24.91 -36.77 2.89
C VAL A 58 -26.36 -36.83 3.36
N MET A 59 -26.89 -35.71 3.84
CA MET A 59 -28.25 -35.54 4.33
C MET A 59 -28.91 -34.36 3.63
N ASN A 60 -30.06 -34.61 2.99
CA ASN A 60 -30.85 -33.58 2.31
C ASN A 60 -32.25 -33.46 2.93
N PHE A 61 -32.66 -32.23 3.23
CA PHE A 61 -33.96 -31.91 3.80
C PHE A 61 -34.67 -30.87 2.94
N GLU A 62 -35.82 -31.25 2.40
CA GLU A 62 -36.66 -30.36 1.59
C GLU A 62 -37.98 -30.04 2.30
N ALA A 63 -38.59 -28.90 1.93
CA ALA A 63 -39.81 -28.38 2.53
C ALA A 63 -39.65 -28.06 4.04
N ASP A 64 -40.61 -28.48 4.88
CA ASP A 64 -40.70 -28.15 6.30
C ASP A 64 -40.37 -29.34 7.21
N ALA A 65 -39.39 -30.16 6.81
CA ALA A 65 -38.99 -31.34 7.56
C ALA A 65 -38.42 -30.98 8.95
N LYS A 66 -38.70 -31.78 9.97
CA LYS A 66 -38.08 -31.68 11.29
C LYS A 66 -37.20 -32.90 11.52
N ALA A 67 -35.99 -32.68 12.01
CA ALA A 67 -35.08 -33.78 12.29
C ALA A 67 -34.31 -33.58 13.59
N LEU A 68 -34.20 -34.64 14.38
CA LEU A 68 -33.33 -34.72 15.54
C LEU A 68 -32.37 -35.89 15.35
N LEU A 69 -31.11 -35.57 15.08
CA LEU A 69 -30.05 -36.54 14.82
C LEU A 69 -29.09 -36.56 16.00
N LYS A 70 -28.87 -37.74 16.58
CA LYS A 70 -28.02 -37.93 17.77
C LYS A 70 -26.90 -38.92 17.52
N ARG A 71 -25.71 -38.62 18.07
CA ARG A 71 -24.56 -39.53 18.16
C ARG A 71 -24.14 -40.07 16.78
N MET A 72 -23.72 -39.19 15.89
CA MET A 72 -23.27 -39.58 14.55
C MET A 72 -21.74 -39.63 14.49
N THR A 73 -21.20 -40.62 13.79
CA THR A 73 -19.78 -40.75 13.49
C THR A 73 -19.62 -41.02 12.00
N ILE A 74 -18.87 -40.17 11.30
CA ILE A 74 -18.69 -40.27 9.86
C ILE A 74 -17.22 -40.09 9.50
N ASP A 75 -16.65 -41.03 8.78
CA ASP A 75 -15.26 -40.96 8.33
C ASP A 75 -15.14 -41.10 6.80
N ASN A 76 -14.13 -40.44 6.23
CA ASN A 76 -13.79 -40.48 4.81
C ASN A 76 -14.99 -40.09 3.92
N ILE A 77 -15.29 -38.80 3.88
CA ILE A 77 -16.34 -38.24 3.04
C ILE A 77 -15.71 -37.65 1.79
N TYR A 78 -16.18 -38.07 0.62
CA TYR A 78 -15.93 -37.37 -0.64
C TYR A 78 -17.23 -36.70 -1.09
N ALA A 79 -17.26 -35.38 -1.05
CA ALA A 79 -18.35 -34.55 -1.51
C ALA A 79 -17.99 -33.90 -2.86
N ASN A 80 -18.97 -33.79 -3.76
CA ASN A 80 -18.85 -33.01 -4.98
C ASN A 80 -20.07 -32.13 -5.23
N ASN A 81 -19.94 -31.21 -6.20
CA ASN A 81 -20.96 -30.21 -6.52
C ASN A 81 -21.35 -29.34 -5.31
N ASN A 82 -22.61 -28.90 -5.21
CA ASN A 82 -23.13 -28.10 -4.11
C ASN A 82 -23.44 -28.94 -2.85
N GLY A 83 -22.62 -29.96 -2.61
CA GLY A 83 -22.85 -31.04 -1.68
C GLY A 83 -22.34 -30.75 -0.26
N ALA A 84 -23.17 -30.13 0.58
CA ALA A 84 -22.90 -30.05 2.01
C ALA A 84 -23.22 -31.37 2.72
N LEU A 85 -22.55 -31.65 3.85
CA LEU A 85 -22.93 -32.77 4.73
C LEU A 85 -24.43 -32.70 5.09
N VAL A 86 -24.91 -31.54 5.52
CA VAL A 86 -26.33 -31.27 5.78
C VAL A 86 -26.79 -30.14 4.87
N ARG A 87 -27.79 -30.42 4.05
CA ARG A 87 -28.40 -29.45 3.15
C ARG A 87 -29.88 -29.29 3.45
N THR A 88 -30.36 -28.06 3.60
CA THR A 88 -31.79 -27.73 3.61
C THR A 88 -32.12 -26.81 2.44
N CYS A 89 -33.16 -27.13 1.68
CA CYS A 89 -33.56 -26.32 0.53
C CYS A 89 -35.07 -26.40 0.24
N HIS A 90 -35.55 -25.49 -0.62
CA HIS A 90 -36.94 -25.47 -1.11
C HIS A 90 -37.98 -25.50 0.03
N PRO A 91 -38.06 -24.45 0.87
CA PRO A 91 -39.07 -24.38 1.93
C PRO A 91 -40.48 -24.42 1.33
N LYS A 92 -41.44 -24.97 2.08
CA LYS A 92 -42.86 -24.82 1.75
C LYS A 92 -43.48 -23.66 2.52
N GLU A 93 -43.21 -23.56 3.81
CA GLU A 93 -43.63 -22.41 4.63
C GLU A 93 -42.47 -21.81 5.43
N LYS A 94 -41.83 -22.61 6.30
CA LYS A 94 -40.79 -22.14 7.23
C LYS A 94 -39.42 -22.72 6.93
N GLY A 95 -39.33 -23.76 6.11
CA GLY A 95 -38.11 -24.51 5.88
C GLY A 95 -37.86 -25.57 6.95
N ALA A 96 -36.82 -26.37 6.75
CA ALA A 96 -36.52 -27.51 7.61
C ALA A 96 -35.97 -27.06 8.98
N ASN A 97 -36.34 -27.77 10.05
CA ASN A 97 -35.81 -27.58 11.40
C ASN A 97 -35.00 -28.82 11.81
N VAL A 98 -33.68 -28.72 11.71
CA VAL A 98 -32.76 -29.85 11.90
C VAL A 98 -31.91 -29.60 13.16
N THR A 99 -31.86 -30.56 14.07
CA THR A 99 -30.99 -30.52 15.25
C THR A 99 -29.99 -31.67 15.18
N LEU A 100 -28.70 -31.34 15.19
CA LEU A 100 -27.57 -32.25 15.24
C LEU A 100 -27.00 -32.22 16.67
N TYR A 101 -26.85 -33.38 17.30
CA TYR A 101 -26.36 -33.49 18.68
C TYR A 101 -25.30 -34.58 18.81
N VAL A 102 -24.08 -34.18 19.18
CA VAL A 102 -22.89 -35.05 19.34
C VAL A 102 -22.51 -35.73 18.02
N PHE A 103 -21.69 -35.05 17.24
CA PHE A 103 -21.25 -35.49 15.91
C PHE A 103 -19.73 -35.54 15.84
N TYR A 104 -19.19 -36.61 15.27
CA TYR A 104 -17.76 -36.78 15.01
C TYR A 104 -17.56 -37.01 13.52
N ILE A 105 -16.82 -36.13 12.87
CA ILE A 105 -16.59 -36.20 11.43
C ILE A 105 -15.10 -36.06 11.13
N SER A 106 -14.58 -36.94 10.31
CA SER A 106 -13.18 -36.88 9.90
C SER A 106 -12.99 -37.09 8.40
N ASN A 107 -11.94 -36.46 7.88
CA ASN A 107 -11.42 -36.68 6.54
C ASN A 107 -12.46 -36.37 5.45
N ILE A 108 -12.78 -35.09 5.30
CA ILE A 108 -13.68 -34.61 4.26
C ILE A 108 -12.87 -34.10 3.08
N ILE A 109 -13.16 -34.58 1.89
CA ILE A 109 -12.64 -34.07 0.61
C ILE A 109 -13.83 -33.47 -0.15
N HIS A 110 -13.78 -32.19 -0.47
CA HIS A 110 -14.86 -31.49 -1.16
C HIS A 110 -14.36 -30.85 -2.48
N GLU A 111 -14.81 -31.39 -3.61
CA GLU A 111 -14.42 -30.92 -4.94
C GLU A 111 -15.60 -30.25 -5.64
N ASN A 112 -15.57 -28.91 -5.71
CA ASN A 112 -16.56 -28.12 -6.46
C ASN A 112 -15.89 -26.94 -7.17
N ASP A 113 -16.26 -26.71 -8.43
CA ASP A 113 -15.69 -25.62 -9.26
C ASP A 113 -16.23 -24.24 -8.89
N THR A 114 -17.31 -24.20 -8.10
CA THR A 114 -17.90 -23.01 -7.51
C THR A 114 -17.85 -23.10 -5.98
N TYR A 115 -18.03 -21.97 -5.31
CA TYR A 115 -18.23 -21.96 -3.86
C TYR A 115 -19.29 -22.98 -3.43
N SER A 116 -18.96 -23.82 -2.43
CA SER A 116 -19.95 -24.62 -1.72
C SER A 116 -19.57 -24.84 -0.26
N ALA A 117 -20.56 -24.89 0.63
CA ALA A 117 -20.33 -25.24 2.01
C ALA A 117 -20.08 -26.75 2.15
N THR A 118 -19.02 -27.10 2.87
CA THR A 118 -18.66 -28.50 3.12
C THR A 118 -19.55 -29.13 4.19
N ILE A 119 -19.96 -28.36 5.20
CA ILE A 119 -20.65 -28.91 6.37
C ILE A 119 -22.14 -28.60 6.28
N ILE A 120 -22.53 -27.34 6.16
CA ILE A 120 -23.95 -26.96 6.19
C ILE A 120 -24.31 -25.98 5.10
N SER A 121 -25.37 -26.28 4.36
CA SER A 121 -26.02 -25.36 3.44
C SER A 121 -27.50 -25.23 3.76
N THR A 122 -28.00 -24.00 3.89
CA THR A 122 -29.41 -23.73 4.16
C THR A 122 -29.89 -22.52 3.36
N THR A 123 -31.00 -22.67 2.64
CA THR A 123 -31.71 -21.54 2.02
C THR A 123 -32.91 -21.05 2.86
N SER A 124 -33.26 -21.81 3.90
CA SER A 124 -34.44 -21.61 4.74
C SER A 124 -34.46 -22.59 5.92
N GLY A 125 -35.20 -22.20 6.96
CA GLY A 125 -35.38 -23.01 8.14
C GLY A 125 -34.28 -22.79 9.16
N LYS A 126 -34.12 -23.74 10.09
CA LYS A 126 -33.22 -23.60 11.23
C LYS A 126 -32.42 -24.87 11.44
N ILE A 127 -31.10 -24.76 11.41
CA ILE A 127 -30.19 -25.87 11.70
C ILE A 127 -29.48 -25.57 13.02
N LYS A 128 -29.66 -26.44 14.01
CA LYS A 128 -29.01 -26.35 15.31
C LYS A 128 -27.97 -27.45 15.45
N ILE A 129 -26.81 -27.11 15.97
CA ILE A 129 -25.68 -28.02 16.12
C ILE A 129 -25.17 -27.86 17.55
N ASP A 130 -25.15 -28.95 18.28
CA ASP A 130 -24.56 -29.02 19.61
C ASP A 130 -23.48 -30.12 19.63
N TYR A 131 -22.26 -29.78 20.04
CA TYR A 131 -21.15 -30.74 20.19
C TYR A 131 -20.72 -31.43 18.88
N LEU A 132 -20.41 -30.64 17.85
CA LEU A 132 -19.82 -31.13 16.60
C LEU A 132 -18.29 -31.07 16.66
N TYR A 133 -17.62 -32.17 16.31
CA TYR A 133 -16.17 -32.28 16.20
C TYR A 133 -15.80 -32.66 14.77
N ILE A 134 -15.06 -31.79 14.08
CA ILE A 134 -14.61 -31.99 12.70
C ILE A 134 -13.09 -31.91 12.63
N GLN A 135 -12.48 -32.86 11.92
CA GLN A 135 -11.05 -32.85 11.65
C GLN A 135 -10.74 -33.17 10.17
N ASN A 136 -9.72 -32.50 9.64
CA ASN A 136 -9.15 -32.73 8.32
C ASN A 136 -10.19 -32.53 7.20
N VAL A 137 -10.42 -31.26 6.86
CA VAL A 137 -11.22 -30.87 5.71
C VAL A 137 -10.30 -30.38 4.61
N THR A 138 -10.43 -30.94 3.42
CA THR A 138 -9.71 -30.50 2.22
C THR A 138 -10.73 -30.18 1.14
N GLY A 139 -10.83 -28.92 0.77
CA GLY A 139 -11.72 -28.46 -0.29
C GLY A 139 -10.99 -27.77 -1.43
N TYR A 140 -11.68 -27.65 -2.57
CA TYR A 140 -11.22 -26.85 -3.71
C TYR A 140 -11.68 -25.40 -3.57
N LYS A 141 -12.98 -25.13 -3.74
CA LYS A 141 -13.63 -23.82 -3.48
C LYS A 141 -14.71 -23.98 -2.43
N SER A 142 -14.30 -24.11 -1.17
CA SER A 142 -15.23 -24.53 -0.13
C SER A 142 -15.16 -23.70 1.13
N GLY A 143 -16.32 -23.47 1.75
CA GLY A 143 -16.43 -22.95 3.11
C GLY A 143 -16.93 -24.00 4.10
N ILE A 144 -17.19 -23.57 5.33
CA ILE A 144 -17.82 -24.36 6.40
C ILE A 144 -19.34 -24.33 6.23
N SER A 145 -19.92 -23.14 6.05
CA SER A 145 -21.38 -22.98 5.98
C SER A 145 -21.84 -21.97 4.93
N TYR A 146 -23.02 -22.23 4.38
CA TYR A 146 -23.72 -21.34 3.46
C TYR A 146 -25.14 -21.12 3.96
N ILE A 147 -25.47 -19.86 4.21
CA ILE A 147 -26.80 -19.40 4.59
C ILE A 147 -27.26 -18.46 3.50
N ASP A 148 -28.43 -18.74 2.93
CA ASP A 148 -29.09 -17.88 1.97
C ASP A 148 -30.57 -17.76 2.30
N GLY A 149 -31.23 -16.75 1.75
CA GLY A 149 -32.64 -16.49 2.02
C GLY A 149 -32.93 -16.48 3.52
N ASN A 150 -33.87 -17.32 3.95
CA ASN A 150 -34.45 -17.28 5.29
C ASN A 150 -33.86 -18.31 6.26
N GLY A 151 -32.63 -18.78 5.97
CA GLY A 151 -31.95 -19.79 6.75
C GLY A 151 -31.36 -19.24 8.06
N ALA A 152 -31.33 -20.08 9.09
CA ALA A 152 -30.62 -19.80 10.33
C ALA A 152 -29.76 -20.99 10.75
N ILE A 153 -28.53 -20.74 11.19
CA ILE A 153 -27.64 -21.75 11.77
C ILE A 153 -27.24 -21.36 13.19
N ILE A 154 -27.35 -22.32 14.10
CA ILE A 154 -26.94 -22.20 15.51
C ILE A 154 -25.83 -23.21 15.79
N TRP A 155 -24.62 -22.73 16.08
CA TRP A 155 -23.46 -23.51 16.51
C TRP A 155 -23.26 -23.42 18.02
N ARG A 156 -23.10 -24.57 18.69
CA ARG A 156 -22.81 -24.63 20.13
C ARG A 156 -21.73 -25.66 20.45
N PHE A 157 -20.74 -25.24 21.23
CA PHE A 157 -19.73 -26.12 21.83
C PHE A 157 -19.09 -27.06 20.82
N SER A 158 -18.57 -26.52 19.72
CA SER A 158 -18.10 -27.30 18.57
C SER A 158 -16.64 -27.00 18.26
N ASP A 159 -15.93 -27.98 17.69
CA ASP A 159 -14.53 -27.88 17.31
C ASP A 159 -14.35 -28.22 15.82
N ILE A 160 -13.61 -27.39 15.09
CA ILE A 160 -13.21 -27.64 13.69
C ILE A 160 -11.69 -27.48 13.60
N LYS A 161 -11.00 -28.52 13.10
CA LYS A 161 -9.54 -28.56 13.02
C LYS A 161 -9.05 -28.92 11.62
N ASN A 162 -7.97 -28.26 11.19
CA ASN A 162 -7.28 -28.53 9.93
C ASN A 162 -8.23 -28.38 8.73
N PHE A 163 -8.72 -27.15 8.54
CA PHE A 163 -9.51 -26.81 7.35
C PHE A 163 -8.58 -26.26 6.28
N HIS A 164 -8.55 -26.87 5.11
CA HIS A 164 -7.74 -26.45 3.99
C HIS A 164 -8.64 -26.27 2.78
N SER A 165 -8.65 -25.09 2.17
CA SER A 165 -9.30 -24.85 0.88
C SER A 165 -8.24 -24.37 -0.10
N MET A 166 -8.29 -24.87 -1.34
CA MET A 166 -7.34 -24.43 -2.36
C MET A 166 -7.61 -22.97 -2.75
N TRP A 167 -8.87 -22.55 -2.81
CA TRP A 167 -9.23 -21.19 -3.22
C TRP A 167 -9.75 -20.39 -2.03
N PRO A 168 -9.54 -19.06 -2.04
CA PRO A 168 -9.86 -18.20 -0.91
C PRO A 168 -11.36 -17.88 -0.88
N GLU A 169 -12.12 -18.73 -0.22
CA GLU A 169 -13.57 -18.64 -0.15
C GLU A 169 -14.04 -18.33 1.28
N PRO A 170 -15.23 -17.74 1.48
CA PRO A 170 -15.67 -17.44 2.83
C PRO A 170 -15.91 -18.70 3.67
N LEU A 171 -15.40 -18.75 4.90
CA LEU A 171 -15.68 -19.89 5.80
C LEU A 171 -17.17 -19.95 6.15
N PHE A 172 -17.74 -18.80 6.53
CA PHE A 172 -19.16 -18.63 6.83
C PHE A 172 -19.72 -17.61 5.86
N TYR A 173 -20.44 -18.09 4.86
CA TYR A 173 -21.15 -17.26 3.91
C TYR A 173 -22.60 -17.07 4.35
N VAL A 174 -22.99 -15.84 4.66
CA VAL A 174 -24.36 -15.48 5.06
C VAL A 174 -24.89 -14.40 4.14
N ASN A 175 -25.92 -14.74 3.37
CA ASN A 175 -26.61 -13.84 2.47
C ASN A 175 -28.11 -13.87 2.75
N ASN A 176 -28.53 -13.06 3.72
CA ASN A 176 -29.92 -13.02 4.10
C ASN A 176 -30.57 -11.77 3.53
N ASN A 177 -31.67 -11.89 2.78
CA ASN A 177 -32.35 -10.73 2.19
C ASN A 177 -33.57 -10.28 3.00
N GLU A 178 -33.86 -10.91 4.14
CA GLU A 178 -35.04 -10.65 4.97
C GLU A 178 -34.65 -10.22 6.40
N PHE A 179 -35.50 -9.42 7.05
CA PHE A 179 -35.25 -8.94 8.41
C PHE A 179 -35.73 -9.97 9.43
N TYR A 180 -34.93 -10.23 10.46
CA TYR A 180 -35.26 -11.19 11.51
C TYR A 180 -35.15 -10.58 12.89
N ASP A 181 -36.04 -11.03 13.77
CA ASP A 181 -35.91 -10.84 15.21
C ASP A 181 -34.87 -11.80 15.84
N GLU A 182 -34.40 -12.80 15.08
CA GLU A 182 -33.40 -13.79 15.50
C GLU A 182 -32.13 -13.72 14.64
N PRO A 183 -30.95 -14.00 15.21
CA PRO A 183 -29.72 -14.07 14.43
C PRO A 183 -29.77 -15.19 13.39
N SER A 184 -29.38 -14.87 12.15
CA SER A 184 -29.23 -15.84 11.06
C SER A 184 -28.03 -16.76 11.31
N LEU A 185 -26.98 -16.25 11.96
CA LEU A 185 -25.84 -17.04 12.39
C LEU A 185 -25.59 -16.77 13.88
N PHE A 186 -25.81 -17.79 14.70
CA PHE A 186 -25.50 -17.75 16.14
C PHE A 186 -24.40 -18.76 16.45
N ILE A 187 -23.32 -18.29 17.06
CA ILE A 187 -22.16 -19.11 17.42
C ILE A 187 -21.87 -18.94 18.92
N ASN A 188 -21.81 -20.04 19.66
CA ASN A 188 -21.43 -20.01 21.08
C ASN A 188 -20.50 -21.17 21.43
N GLY A 189 -19.26 -20.88 21.81
CA GLY A 189 -18.29 -21.93 22.11
C GLY A 189 -17.82 -22.69 20.87
N LEU A 190 -17.54 -21.99 19.76
CA LEU A 190 -16.92 -22.59 18.58
C LEU A 190 -15.41 -22.37 18.63
N ASN A 191 -14.66 -23.45 18.40
CA ASN A 191 -13.21 -23.41 18.30
C ASN A 191 -12.79 -23.84 16.89
N ILE A 192 -12.12 -22.96 16.15
CA ILE A 192 -11.58 -23.24 14.83
C ILE A 192 -10.06 -23.11 14.89
N THR A 193 -9.35 -24.15 14.48
CA THR A 193 -7.88 -24.17 14.50
C THR A 193 -7.29 -24.66 13.18
N ASN A 194 -6.18 -24.03 12.77
CA ASN A 194 -5.40 -24.36 11.58
C ASN A 194 -6.25 -24.28 10.30
N VAL A 195 -6.56 -23.06 9.88
CA VAL A 195 -7.21 -22.78 8.60
C VAL A 195 -6.15 -22.38 7.59
N TYR A 196 -6.06 -23.13 6.50
CA TYR A 196 -5.13 -22.90 5.39
C TYR A 196 -5.91 -22.59 4.12
N GLU A 197 -6.33 -21.34 4.03
CA GLU A 197 -6.81 -20.56 2.89
C GLU A 197 -6.76 -19.09 3.32
N ASP A 198 -7.12 -18.10 2.51
CA ASP A 198 -7.19 -16.70 2.96
C ASP A 198 -8.47 -15.97 2.55
N GLY A 199 -9.56 -16.72 2.40
CA GLY A 199 -10.90 -16.15 2.32
C GLY A 199 -11.40 -15.60 3.67
N VAL A 200 -12.34 -14.66 3.63
CA VAL A 200 -12.90 -14.05 4.85
C VAL A 200 -13.60 -15.07 5.72
N MET A 201 -13.38 -15.03 7.04
CA MET A 201 -14.09 -15.96 7.93
C MET A 201 -15.61 -15.75 7.88
N PHE A 202 -16.08 -14.51 8.01
CA PHE A 202 -17.49 -14.16 8.04
C PHE A 202 -17.83 -13.19 6.91
N TYR A 203 -18.42 -13.71 5.84
CA TYR A 203 -19.00 -12.88 4.78
C TYR A 203 -20.49 -12.69 5.07
N LEU A 204 -20.89 -11.48 5.39
CA LEU A 204 -22.23 -11.15 5.86
C LEU A 204 -22.89 -10.14 4.93
N ASN A 205 -24.06 -10.48 4.40
CA ASN A 205 -24.91 -9.56 3.64
C ASN A 205 -26.32 -9.55 4.23
N SER A 206 -26.80 -8.37 4.65
CA SER A 206 -28.15 -8.13 5.17
C SER A 206 -28.61 -9.10 6.28
N CYS A 207 -27.73 -9.40 7.24
CA CYS A 207 -28.01 -10.38 8.28
C CYS A 207 -27.71 -9.89 9.70
N PHE A 208 -28.20 -10.66 10.68
CA PHE A 208 -27.85 -10.54 12.08
C PHE A 208 -26.98 -11.73 12.51
N MET A 209 -25.78 -11.46 13.00
CA MET A 209 -24.82 -12.45 13.50
C MET A 209 -24.48 -12.21 14.97
N GLU A 210 -24.39 -13.28 15.74
CA GLU A 210 -23.92 -13.27 17.13
C GLU A 210 -22.82 -14.33 17.34
N ILE A 211 -21.69 -13.94 17.94
CA ILE A 211 -20.59 -14.82 18.31
C ILE A 211 -20.26 -14.63 19.79
N HIS A 212 -20.21 -15.73 20.53
CA HIS A 212 -19.94 -15.75 21.97
C HIS A 212 -18.91 -16.82 22.33
N HIS A 213 -18.02 -16.53 23.29
CA HIS A 213 -17.14 -17.52 23.93
C HIS A 213 -16.37 -18.42 22.95
N SER A 214 -15.91 -17.88 21.83
CA SER A 214 -15.33 -18.65 20.73
C SER A 214 -13.83 -18.39 20.58
N GLU A 215 -13.11 -19.30 19.92
CA GLU A 215 -11.67 -19.19 19.71
C GLU A 215 -11.31 -19.53 18.25
N PHE A 216 -10.53 -18.66 17.62
CA PHE A 216 -10.06 -18.78 16.25
C PHE A 216 -8.53 -18.67 16.26
N VAL A 217 -7.83 -19.78 15.97
CA VAL A 217 -6.37 -19.90 16.13
C VAL A 217 -5.71 -20.40 14.85
N ASN A 218 -4.60 -19.77 14.46
CA ASN A 218 -3.83 -20.12 13.25
C ASN A 218 -4.74 -20.05 12.02
N ILE A 219 -5.25 -18.86 11.74
CA ILE A 219 -6.18 -18.62 10.66
C ILE A 219 -5.42 -17.94 9.52
N HIS A 220 -5.55 -18.52 8.33
CA HIS A 220 -4.93 -18.06 7.10
C HIS A 220 -3.40 -18.12 7.12
N GLU A 221 -2.85 -19.21 7.67
CA GLU A 221 -1.40 -19.39 7.77
C GLU A 221 -0.68 -19.31 6.41
N CYS A 222 -1.38 -19.57 5.30
CA CYS A 222 -0.78 -19.41 3.97
C CYS A 222 -0.35 -17.95 3.69
N PHE A 223 -1.07 -16.99 4.26
CA PHE A 223 -0.85 -15.57 3.98
C PHE A 223 0.51 -15.14 4.55
N LYS A 224 0.88 -15.69 5.71
CA LYS A 224 2.17 -15.47 6.38
C LYS A 224 3.36 -15.93 5.53
N ASN A 225 3.19 -16.99 4.74
CA ASN A 225 4.25 -17.58 3.93
C ASN A 225 4.25 -17.08 2.48
N ASN A 226 3.32 -16.19 2.12
CA ASN A 226 3.05 -15.77 0.75
C ASN A 226 2.79 -16.95 -0.21
N ASP A 227 2.08 -17.99 0.26
CA ASP A 227 1.78 -19.21 -0.50
C ASP A 227 0.27 -19.45 -0.72
N CYS A 228 -0.58 -18.46 -0.42
CA CYS A 228 -2.00 -18.50 -0.78
C CYS A 228 -2.23 -18.31 -2.27
N ASN A 229 -3.28 -18.93 -2.81
CA ASN A 229 -3.67 -18.74 -4.22
C ASN A 229 -4.23 -17.33 -4.52
N SER A 230 -4.70 -16.59 -3.51
CA SER A 230 -5.20 -15.22 -3.69
C SER A 230 -4.14 -14.24 -4.24
N PHE A 231 -2.85 -14.55 -4.10
CA PHE A 231 -1.77 -13.71 -4.62
C PHE A 231 -1.70 -13.74 -6.15
N ASP A 232 -2.25 -14.78 -6.77
CA ASP A 232 -2.35 -14.92 -8.22
C ASP A 232 -3.71 -14.42 -8.77
N GLU A 233 -4.61 -13.95 -7.91
CA GLU A 233 -5.95 -13.49 -8.26
C GLU A 233 -6.11 -11.96 -8.22
N GLU A 234 -7.08 -11.45 -8.99
CA GLU A 234 -7.52 -10.07 -8.86
C GLU A 234 -8.21 -9.86 -7.51
N VAL A 235 -7.71 -8.89 -6.74
CA VAL A 235 -8.20 -8.57 -5.39
C VAL A 235 -9.71 -8.38 -5.38
N ASN A 236 -10.40 -9.12 -4.51
CA ASN A 236 -11.82 -8.97 -4.31
C ASN A 236 -12.20 -9.02 -2.83
N ASP A 237 -13.43 -8.60 -2.53
CA ASP A 237 -13.95 -8.51 -1.16
C ASP A 237 -13.95 -9.84 -0.39
N ARG A 238 -13.97 -11.00 -1.08
CA ARG A 238 -14.02 -12.33 -0.44
C ARG A 238 -12.72 -12.71 0.24
N PHE A 239 -11.59 -12.14 -0.18
CA PHE A 239 -10.27 -12.50 0.35
C PHE A 239 -9.37 -11.30 0.66
N GLU A 240 -9.84 -10.08 0.41
CA GLU A 240 -9.20 -8.90 0.98
C GLU A 240 -9.41 -8.84 2.51
N ASN A 241 -10.49 -9.43 3.01
CA ASN A 241 -10.85 -9.44 4.43
C ASN A 241 -10.52 -10.80 5.06
N SER A 242 -9.98 -10.78 6.28
CA SER A 242 -9.59 -12.01 6.99
C SER A 242 -10.64 -12.47 7.99
N ILE A 243 -11.23 -11.55 8.77
CA ILE A 243 -12.19 -11.88 9.83
C ILE A 243 -13.62 -11.62 9.36
N LEU A 244 -13.96 -10.35 9.09
CA LEU A 244 -15.35 -9.95 8.92
C LEU A 244 -15.50 -9.00 7.74
N TYR A 245 -16.43 -9.34 6.85
CA TYR A 245 -16.86 -8.48 5.77
C TYR A 245 -18.37 -8.29 5.83
N LEU A 246 -18.78 -7.05 6.16
CA LEU A 246 -20.17 -6.64 6.23
C LEU A 246 -20.55 -5.88 4.96
N LYS A 247 -21.12 -6.62 4.00
CA LYS A 247 -21.70 -6.08 2.78
C LYS A 247 -23.08 -5.52 3.09
N ASN A 248 -23.33 -4.24 2.80
CA ASN A 248 -24.71 -3.84 2.57
C ASN A 248 -24.86 -2.62 1.69
N LEU A 249 -25.87 -2.68 0.81
CA LEU A 249 -26.24 -1.64 -0.14
C LEU A 249 -27.62 -1.04 0.19
N ASP A 250 -28.47 -1.74 0.96
CA ASP A 250 -29.87 -1.34 1.16
C ASP A 250 -30.39 -1.46 2.61
N ARG A 251 -29.76 -2.27 3.48
CA ARG A 251 -30.24 -2.55 4.85
C ARG A 251 -29.10 -2.52 5.88
N SER A 252 -29.41 -2.39 7.16
CA SER A 252 -28.39 -2.49 8.21
C SER A 252 -28.16 -3.95 8.60
N SER A 253 -26.93 -4.44 8.43
CA SER A 253 -26.49 -5.68 9.05
C SER A 253 -26.15 -5.42 10.52
N ASN A 254 -26.40 -6.39 11.40
CA ASN A 254 -25.99 -6.31 12.82
C ASN A 254 -25.02 -7.46 13.13
N SER A 255 -23.93 -7.17 13.81
CA SER A 255 -22.95 -8.17 14.22
C SER A 255 -22.46 -7.89 15.62
N THR A 256 -22.66 -8.87 16.51
CA THR A 256 -22.21 -8.79 17.90
C THR A 256 -21.21 -9.92 18.16
N ILE A 257 -19.99 -9.58 18.59
CA ILE A 257 -18.91 -10.53 18.91
C ILE A 257 -18.48 -10.28 20.35
N THR A 258 -18.58 -11.30 21.21
CA THR A 258 -18.25 -11.16 22.63
C THR A 258 -17.42 -12.31 23.16
N TYR A 259 -16.55 -12.02 24.13
CA TYR A 259 -15.73 -13.04 24.83
C TYR A 259 -15.00 -13.99 23.87
N THR A 260 -14.52 -13.45 22.75
CA THR A 260 -13.95 -14.22 21.64
C THR A 260 -12.46 -13.92 21.49
N LYS A 261 -11.68 -14.95 21.18
CA LYS A 261 -10.23 -14.85 20.98
C LYS A 261 -9.90 -15.08 19.50
N PHE A 262 -9.16 -14.16 18.91
CA PHE A 262 -8.54 -14.25 17.59
C PHE A 262 -7.02 -14.25 17.78
N ASP A 263 -6.35 -15.35 17.43
CA ASP A 263 -4.93 -15.53 17.71
C ASP A 263 -4.20 -16.12 16.51
N HIS A 264 -3.12 -15.45 16.07
CA HIS A 264 -2.43 -15.80 14.82
C HIS A 264 -3.39 -15.79 13.61
N VAL A 265 -4.10 -14.68 13.41
CA VAL A 265 -4.90 -14.42 12.20
C VAL A 265 -4.08 -13.58 11.22
N TYR A 266 -4.04 -13.98 9.96
CA TYR A 266 -3.25 -13.31 8.93
C TYR A 266 -4.14 -12.85 7.77
N GLY A 267 -3.89 -11.66 7.22
CA GLY A 267 -4.55 -11.22 6.00
C GLY A 267 -4.30 -9.75 5.65
N ARG A 268 -5.00 -9.25 4.64
CA ARG A 268 -4.87 -7.85 4.22
C ARG A 268 -5.66 -6.92 5.15
N ILE A 269 -6.94 -7.17 5.34
CA ILE A 269 -7.82 -6.39 6.23
C ILE A 269 -8.34 -7.31 7.33
N GLY A 270 -8.38 -6.86 8.59
CA GLY A 270 -9.07 -7.58 9.64
C GLY A 270 -10.58 -7.64 9.38
N THR A 271 -11.19 -6.48 9.45
CA THR A 271 -12.63 -6.25 9.38
C THR A 271 -12.94 -5.05 8.49
N ASN A 272 -13.88 -5.22 7.56
CA ASN A 272 -14.40 -4.16 6.69
C ASN A 272 -15.91 -4.10 6.81
N ILE A 273 -16.40 -2.90 7.11
CA ILE A 273 -17.80 -2.64 7.43
C ILE A 273 -18.27 -1.51 6.52
N ARG A 274 -19.03 -1.87 5.50
CA ARG A 274 -19.63 -0.88 4.61
C ARG A 274 -20.85 -0.25 5.25
N MET A 275 -21.75 -1.08 5.77
CA MET A 275 -22.94 -0.56 6.42
C MET A 275 -23.44 -1.48 7.54
N GLY A 276 -23.77 -0.91 8.70
CA GLY A 276 -24.42 -1.67 9.78
C GLY A 276 -24.06 -1.25 11.20
N LEU A 277 -24.45 -2.12 12.12
CA LEU A 277 -24.09 -2.10 13.54
C LEU A 277 -23.03 -3.18 13.77
N LEU A 278 -21.88 -2.78 14.32
CA LEU A 278 -20.88 -3.73 14.81
C LEU A 278 -20.65 -3.50 16.30
N GLU A 279 -20.75 -4.56 17.08
CA GLU A 279 -20.46 -4.57 18.51
C GLU A 279 -19.39 -5.63 18.80
N ILE A 280 -18.24 -5.22 19.35
CA ILE A 280 -17.19 -6.16 19.79
C ILE A 280 -16.87 -5.89 21.26
N HIS A 281 -17.06 -6.89 22.11
CA HIS A 281 -16.88 -6.78 23.55
C HIS A 281 -15.97 -7.86 24.15
N HIS A 282 -15.09 -7.50 25.07
CA HIS A 282 -14.30 -8.46 25.85
C HIS A 282 -13.53 -9.46 24.96
N CYS A 283 -12.99 -9.01 23.83
CA CYS A 283 -12.30 -9.86 22.87
C CYS A 283 -10.79 -9.62 22.90
N ASN A 284 -10.04 -10.68 22.57
CA ASN A 284 -8.59 -10.64 22.50
C ASN A 284 -8.16 -10.88 21.06
N ILE A 285 -7.34 -9.97 20.52
CA ILE A 285 -6.73 -10.06 19.19
C ILE A 285 -5.22 -10.10 19.40
N THR A 286 -4.62 -11.27 19.19
CA THR A 286 -3.22 -11.51 19.57
C THR A 286 -2.40 -12.10 18.44
N ASN A 287 -1.11 -11.74 18.39
CA ASN A 287 -0.11 -12.31 17.47
C ASN A 287 -0.55 -12.32 15.99
N SER A 288 -1.40 -11.38 15.60
CA SER A 288 -2.03 -11.35 14.28
C SER A 288 -1.35 -10.33 13.37
N TYR A 289 -1.52 -10.51 12.06
CA TYR A 289 -1.06 -9.54 11.05
C TYR A 289 -2.22 -9.14 10.15
N PHE A 290 -2.44 -7.83 10.05
CA PHE A 290 -3.38 -7.24 9.10
C PHE A 290 -2.65 -6.16 8.33
N GLU A 291 -2.40 -6.35 7.04
CA GLU A 291 -1.66 -5.39 6.21
C GLU A 291 -2.17 -3.95 6.36
N LYS A 292 -3.50 -3.81 6.32
CA LYS A 292 -4.28 -2.57 6.40
C LYS A 292 -4.99 -2.41 7.74
N GLY A 293 -4.51 -3.06 8.80
CA GLY A 293 -5.09 -2.95 10.14
C GLY A 293 -6.33 -3.79 10.39
N PHE A 294 -6.72 -3.86 11.67
CA PHE A 294 -7.90 -4.61 12.10
C PHE A 294 -9.19 -3.98 11.58
N LEU A 295 -9.33 -2.65 11.61
CA LEU A 295 -10.42 -1.89 10.98
C LEU A 295 -9.85 -1.09 9.81
N TYR A 296 -10.47 -1.21 8.64
CA TYR A 296 -10.09 -0.48 7.44
C TYR A 296 -11.25 0.33 6.86
N TYR A 297 -11.02 1.60 6.60
CA TYR A 297 -11.97 2.52 5.97
C TYR A 297 -11.35 3.26 4.80
N THR A 298 -12.13 3.46 3.74
CA THR A 298 -11.72 4.13 2.50
C THR A 298 -12.96 4.71 1.80
N ASN A 299 -12.75 5.69 0.91
CA ASN A 299 -13.76 6.40 0.14
C ASN A 299 -14.24 5.63 -1.10
N ILE A 300 -13.59 4.50 -1.43
CA ILE A 300 -13.98 3.67 -2.58
C ILE A 300 -15.42 3.15 -2.38
N TRP A 301 -15.88 3.01 -1.14
CA TRP A 301 -17.24 2.64 -0.77
C TRP A 301 -17.77 3.54 0.34
N GLU A 302 -19.08 3.80 0.32
CA GLU A 302 -19.74 4.50 1.42
C GLU A 302 -19.71 3.64 2.68
N THR A 303 -19.23 4.23 3.78
CA THR A 303 -19.16 3.57 5.09
C THR A 303 -20.09 4.26 6.07
N THR A 304 -21.23 3.64 6.40
CA THR A 304 -22.19 4.23 7.36
C THR A 304 -22.54 3.25 8.45
N GLY A 305 -22.67 3.73 9.69
CA GLY A 305 -22.98 2.80 10.78
C GLY A 305 -22.58 3.31 12.13
N TYR A 306 -22.78 2.43 13.10
CA TYR A 306 -22.35 2.61 14.47
C TYR A 306 -21.52 1.40 14.88
N HIS A 307 -20.29 1.64 15.32
CA HIS A 307 -19.41 0.58 15.80
C HIS A 307 -19.06 0.84 17.26
N LEU A 308 -19.36 -0.15 18.11
CA LEU A 308 -19.05 -0.12 19.52
C LEU A 308 -17.99 -1.17 19.82
N LEU A 309 -16.77 -0.73 20.11
CA LEU A 309 -15.64 -1.59 20.43
C LEU A 309 -15.25 -1.36 21.88
N LYS A 310 -15.50 -2.34 22.74
CA LYS A 310 -15.33 -2.18 24.19
C LYS A 310 -14.56 -3.32 24.86
N ASN A 311 -13.67 -2.98 25.79
CA ASN A 311 -12.91 -3.93 26.60
C ASN A 311 -12.09 -4.90 25.72
N LEU A 312 -11.33 -4.36 24.77
CA LEU A 312 -10.55 -5.15 23.81
C LEU A 312 -9.07 -5.20 24.20
N MET A 313 -8.42 -6.32 23.92
CA MET A 313 -6.96 -6.44 24.06
C MET A 313 -6.31 -6.75 22.72
N PHE A 314 -5.41 -5.87 22.27
CA PHE A 314 -4.56 -6.06 21.10
C PHE A 314 -3.11 -6.29 21.57
N VAL A 315 -2.60 -7.51 21.40
CA VAL A 315 -1.26 -7.90 21.89
C VAL A 315 -0.39 -8.46 20.78
N ASN A 316 0.80 -7.89 20.59
CA ASN A 316 1.79 -8.31 19.59
C ASN A 316 1.25 -8.38 18.15
N ASN A 317 0.31 -7.50 17.79
CA ASN A 317 -0.18 -7.46 16.41
C ASN A 317 0.73 -6.61 15.52
N THR A 318 0.73 -6.93 14.24
CA THR A 318 1.57 -6.28 13.24
C THR A 318 0.79 -5.84 12.01
N SER A 319 1.23 -4.77 11.34
CA SER A 319 0.63 -4.26 10.10
C SER A 319 1.63 -3.48 9.26
N LYS A 320 1.24 -3.03 8.05
CA LYS A 320 2.02 -2.00 7.33
C LYS A 320 1.72 -0.62 7.88
N ARG A 321 0.44 -0.31 8.05
CA ARG A 321 -0.07 0.95 8.62
C ARG A 321 -1.18 0.63 9.62
N GLY A 322 -1.19 1.26 10.79
CA GLY A 322 -2.32 1.18 11.73
C GLY A 322 -2.68 -0.25 12.15
N THR A 323 -2.08 -0.84 13.19
CA THR A 323 -2.43 -2.24 13.54
C THR A 323 -3.89 -2.42 13.92
N PHE A 324 -4.50 -1.40 14.51
CA PHE A 324 -5.89 -1.39 14.90
C PHE A 324 -6.77 -0.68 13.87
N LEU A 325 -6.41 0.53 13.47
CA LEU A 325 -7.23 1.36 12.60
C LEU A 325 -6.42 1.94 11.45
N TYR A 326 -6.93 1.77 10.24
CA TYR A 326 -6.41 2.44 9.06
C TYR A 326 -7.55 3.09 8.25
N ILE A 327 -7.47 4.41 8.10
CA ILE A 327 -8.34 5.19 7.22
C ILE A 327 -7.47 5.70 6.07
N ASP A 328 -7.69 5.16 4.87
CA ASP A 328 -6.84 5.43 3.69
C ASP A 328 -7.19 6.77 3.05
N ASP A 329 -8.45 6.99 2.71
CA ASP A 329 -8.93 8.25 2.12
C ASP A 329 -10.42 8.35 2.44
N VAL A 330 -10.88 9.46 3.00
CA VAL A 330 -12.31 9.66 3.30
C VAL A 330 -12.72 11.10 3.01
N VAL A 331 -12.19 11.65 1.90
CA VAL A 331 -12.58 12.97 1.40
C VAL A 331 -14.09 12.99 1.07
N GLY A 332 -14.89 13.53 1.98
CA GLY A 332 -16.30 13.86 1.75
C GLY A 332 -17.31 12.73 1.96
N GLY A 333 -16.92 11.60 2.57
CA GLY A 333 -17.83 10.50 2.91
C GLY A 333 -18.41 10.62 4.32
N ASN A 334 -19.58 10.02 4.54
CA ASN A 334 -20.02 9.73 5.90
C ASN A 334 -19.00 8.75 6.52
N PHE A 335 -18.57 9.02 7.74
CA PHE A 335 -17.73 8.12 8.52
C PHE A 335 -18.61 7.45 9.58
N PRO A 336 -18.45 6.13 9.83
CA PRO A 336 -19.23 5.48 10.87
C PRO A 336 -18.92 6.12 12.22
N THR A 337 -19.95 6.25 13.05
CA THR A 337 -19.73 6.65 14.45
C THR A 337 -19.03 5.48 15.15
N MET A 338 -17.88 5.73 15.74
CA MET A 338 -17.11 4.72 16.46
C MET A 338 -16.94 5.12 17.92
N ASP A 339 -17.43 4.26 18.80
CA ASP A 339 -17.25 4.37 20.25
C ASP A 339 -16.23 3.32 20.67
N LEU A 340 -15.04 3.80 21.06
CA LEU A 340 -13.90 2.97 21.43
C LEU A 340 -13.70 3.08 22.94
N VAL A 341 -14.07 2.05 23.69
CA VAL A 341 -14.11 2.07 25.16
C VAL A 341 -13.14 1.05 25.75
N ASP A 342 -12.17 1.48 26.56
CA ASP A 342 -11.25 0.58 27.29
C ASP A 342 -10.53 -0.44 26.36
N ILE A 343 -9.81 0.07 25.37
CA ILE A 343 -9.01 -0.76 24.44
C ILE A 343 -7.54 -0.73 24.84
N HIS A 344 -6.94 -1.90 25.07
CA HIS A 344 -5.54 -2.01 25.47
C HIS A 344 -4.65 -2.47 24.32
N PHE A 345 -3.58 -1.71 24.07
CA PHE A 345 -2.58 -2.01 23.04
C PHE A 345 -1.24 -2.37 23.70
N ILE A 346 -0.74 -3.59 23.50
CA ILE A 346 0.51 -4.09 24.08
C ILE A 346 1.41 -4.59 22.96
N ASN A 347 2.59 -3.98 22.81
CA ASN A 347 3.63 -4.38 21.84
C ASN A 347 3.15 -4.50 20.38
N ASN A 348 2.15 -3.70 19.97
CA ASN A 348 1.74 -3.65 18.57
C ASN A 348 2.74 -2.81 17.75
N THR A 349 3.03 -3.23 16.51
CA THR A 349 4.01 -2.55 15.65
C THR A 349 3.52 -2.46 14.20
N ALA A 350 3.70 -1.31 13.56
CA ALA A 350 3.49 -1.15 12.12
C ALA A 350 4.84 -0.98 11.42
N SER A 351 5.04 -1.61 10.25
CA SER A 351 6.30 -1.52 9.52
C SER A 351 6.57 -0.13 8.95
N ASN A 352 5.51 0.60 8.58
CA ASN A 352 5.63 1.95 8.03
C ASN A 352 5.24 2.97 9.11
N TYR A 353 3.95 3.05 9.46
CA TYR A 353 3.43 4.13 10.31
C TYR A 353 2.22 3.74 11.15
N GLY A 354 2.00 4.45 12.26
CA GLY A 354 0.82 4.29 13.09
C GLY A 354 0.80 2.91 13.74
N LYS A 355 1.60 2.70 14.79
CA LYS A 355 1.63 1.42 15.52
C LYS A 355 0.25 1.01 16.00
N ILE A 356 -0.64 1.96 16.27
CA ILE A 356 -2.04 1.73 16.62
C ILE A 356 -2.94 2.19 15.48
N SER A 357 -2.82 3.45 15.06
CA SER A 357 -3.74 4.08 14.12
C SER A 357 -3.02 4.88 13.05
N TYR A 358 -3.45 4.72 11.81
CA TYR A 358 -3.16 5.63 10.70
C TYR A 358 -4.49 6.20 10.19
N VAL A 359 -4.65 7.51 10.22
CA VAL A 359 -5.87 8.17 9.73
C VAL A 359 -5.55 9.19 8.63
N TYR A 360 -6.54 9.56 7.83
CA TYR A 360 -6.32 10.55 6.77
C TYR A 360 -5.96 11.93 7.35
N ASP A 361 -6.73 12.44 8.31
CA ASP A 361 -6.46 13.70 9.02
C ASP A 361 -6.99 13.61 10.46
N ASP A 362 -6.63 14.59 11.31
CA ASP A 362 -7.07 14.62 12.71
C ASP A 362 -8.61 14.68 12.86
N SER A 363 -9.34 15.24 11.89
CA SER A 363 -10.80 15.33 11.95
C SER A 363 -11.53 14.00 11.79
N HIS A 364 -10.86 13.02 11.18
CA HIS A 364 -11.35 11.63 11.05
C HIS A 364 -10.85 10.72 12.19
N SER A 365 -10.12 11.25 13.17
CA SER A 365 -9.67 10.45 14.31
C SER A 365 -10.85 10.07 15.20
N PRO A 366 -11.02 8.78 15.54
CA PRO A 366 -12.05 8.39 16.48
C PRO A 366 -11.73 8.89 17.88
N LYS A 367 -12.78 9.04 18.69
CA LYS A 367 -12.64 9.32 20.11
C LYS A 367 -12.44 8.01 20.85
N PHE A 368 -11.40 7.96 21.70
CA PHE A 368 -11.20 6.86 22.63
C PHE A 368 -11.66 7.32 24.00
N GLU A 369 -12.50 6.52 24.63
CA GLU A 369 -12.99 6.70 25.99
C GLU A 369 -12.39 5.61 26.87
N TYR A 370 -11.95 5.98 28.06
CA TYR A 370 -11.43 5.04 29.05
C TYR A 370 -12.13 5.31 30.37
N ASP A 371 -12.58 4.25 31.03
CA ASP A 371 -13.24 4.35 32.35
C ASP A 371 -12.19 4.55 33.47
N SER A 372 -10.92 4.26 33.19
CA SER A 372 -9.82 4.39 34.15
C SER A 372 -8.83 5.50 33.80
N GLU A 373 -8.45 6.31 34.80
CA GLU A 373 -7.41 7.35 34.68
C GLU A 373 -6.02 6.78 34.29
N LEU A 374 -5.79 5.48 34.51
CA LEU A 374 -4.50 4.83 34.27
C LEU A 374 -4.20 4.59 32.78
N TYR A 375 -5.22 4.58 31.92
CA TYR A 375 -5.09 4.36 30.48
C TYR A 375 -5.58 5.58 29.70
N ASP A 376 -5.09 6.76 30.06
CA ASP A 376 -5.40 7.98 29.30
C ASP A 376 -4.83 7.88 27.87
N ILE A 377 -5.68 8.14 26.87
CA ILE A 377 -5.28 8.27 25.46
C ILE A 377 -4.13 9.26 25.29
N SER A 378 -4.03 10.27 26.17
CA SER A 378 -2.93 11.23 26.17
C SER A 378 -1.58 10.52 26.29
N ASN A 379 -1.47 9.48 27.12
CA ASN A 379 -0.24 8.70 27.27
C ASN A 379 0.10 7.91 26.01
N LEU A 380 -0.90 7.32 25.34
CA LEU A 380 -0.68 6.62 24.08
C LEU A 380 -0.25 7.58 22.95
N LYS A 381 -0.69 8.84 23.00
CA LYS A 381 -0.28 9.89 22.06
C LYS A 381 1.12 10.45 22.34
N LEU A 382 1.67 10.29 23.55
CA LEU A 382 3.06 10.68 23.85
C LEU A 382 4.08 9.79 23.15
N ASP A 383 3.74 8.52 22.93
CA ASP A 383 4.55 7.58 22.19
C ASP A 383 4.50 7.89 20.69
N LYS A 384 5.62 8.41 20.16
CA LYS A 384 5.76 8.74 18.75
C LYS A 384 5.37 7.56 17.86
N ASN A 385 4.72 7.89 16.75
CA ASN A 385 4.25 6.94 15.74
C ASN A 385 3.14 5.98 16.23
N ASN A 386 2.57 6.12 17.43
CA ASN A 386 1.37 5.33 17.79
C ASN A 386 0.16 5.74 16.96
N PHE A 387 -0.07 7.05 16.87
CA PHE A 387 -1.09 7.67 16.04
C PHE A 387 -0.38 8.50 14.99
N VAL A 388 -0.75 8.29 13.73
CA VAL A 388 -0.23 9.02 12.58
C VAL A 388 -1.39 9.49 11.72
N THR A 389 -1.31 10.71 11.18
CA THR A 389 -2.22 11.16 10.12
C THR A 389 -1.51 11.12 8.76
N ASN A 390 -2.19 11.32 7.63
CA ASN A 390 -1.48 11.59 6.37
C ASN A 390 -0.57 12.81 6.56
N PRO A 391 0.59 12.91 5.87
CA PRO A 391 1.36 14.15 5.84
C PRO A 391 0.49 15.39 5.71
N THR A 392 0.77 16.41 6.51
CA THR A 392 0.00 17.66 6.50
C THR A 392 0.84 18.86 6.13
N HIS A 393 2.14 18.83 6.42
CA HIS A 393 3.03 19.94 6.17
C HIS A 393 4.51 19.53 5.99
N ILE A 394 5.32 20.46 5.47
CA ILE A 394 6.77 20.31 5.36
C ILE A 394 7.52 21.42 6.09
N LEU A 395 8.61 21.07 6.79
CA LEU A 395 9.44 22.00 7.54
C LEU A 395 10.92 21.83 7.19
N PHE A 396 11.67 22.93 7.19
CA PHE A 396 13.13 22.89 7.12
C PHE A 396 13.74 22.47 8.45
N ASP A 397 14.73 21.59 8.42
CA ASP A 397 15.44 21.15 9.64
C ASP A 397 16.56 22.09 10.05
N ASN A 398 17.16 22.76 9.05
CA ASN A 398 18.41 23.48 9.19
C ASN A 398 18.29 24.94 8.75
N TYR A 399 17.10 25.53 8.90
CA TYR A 399 16.83 26.91 8.57
C TYR A 399 16.05 27.62 9.68
N ASP A 400 16.59 28.76 10.12
CA ASP A 400 15.88 29.72 10.96
C ASP A 400 15.07 30.64 10.05
N SER A 401 13.75 30.72 10.28
CA SER A 401 12.85 31.60 9.52
C SER A 401 13.26 33.08 9.52
N ASN A 402 14.05 33.51 10.51
CA ASN A 402 14.59 34.86 10.61
C ASN A 402 15.84 35.09 9.73
N HIS A 403 16.47 34.02 9.25
CA HIS A 403 17.63 34.11 8.39
C HIS A 403 17.21 34.52 6.97
N THR A 404 17.95 35.45 6.36
CA THR A 404 17.77 35.82 4.95
C THR A 404 19.05 35.48 4.20
N ILE A 405 18.94 34.65 3.17
CA ILE A 405 20.04 34.34 2.27
C ILE A 405 20.28 35.57 1.42
N VAL A 406 21.45 36.21 1.55
CA VAL A 406 21.75 37.43 0.80
C VAL A 406 22.79 37.14 -0.28
N ILE A 407 22.40 37.31 -1.54
CA ILE A 407 23.21 36.96 -2.73
C ILE A 407 23.11 38.05 -3.81
N TYR A 408 23.95 37.98 -4.84
CA TYR A 408 23.72 38.71 -6.08
C TYR A 408 23.04 37.81 -7.12
N SER A 409 22.37 38.41 -8.11
CA SER A 409 21.75 37.67 -9.21
C SER A 409 22.81 36.83 -9.94
N GLY A 410 22.57 35.52 -10.10
CA GLY A 410 23.50 34.58 -10.72
C GLY A 410 24.48 33.90 -9.76
N ASP A 411 24.47 34.23 -8.46
CA ASP A 411 25.22 33.49 -7.45
C ASP A 411 24.60 32.11 -7.18
N ARG A 412 25.42 31.20 -6.64
CA ARG A 412 25.01 29.87 -6.20
C ARG A 412 24.80 29.84 -4.69
N ILE A 413 23.75 29.13 -4.27
CA ILE A 413 23.58 28.72 -2.88
C ILE A 413 24.45 27.47 -2.65
N GLU A 414 25.55 27.63 -1.92
CA GLU A 414 26.47 26.54 -1.57
C GLU A 414 26.00 25.74 -0.34
N GLN A 415 25.17 26.33 0.51
CA GLN A 415 24.62 25.66 1.68
C GLN A 415 23.60 24.59 1.26
N ASP A 416 23.74 23.40 1.84
CA ASP A 416 22.79 22.31 1.69
C ASP A 416 21.58 22.58 2.60
N TYR A 417 20.38 22.60 2.01
CA TYR A 417 19.11 22.72 2.75
C TYR A 417 18.36 21.40 2.73
N SER A 418 17.69 21.09 3.85
CA SER A 418 16.96 19.84 4.04
C SER A 418 15.60 20.13 4.66
N CYS A 419 14.54 19.60 4.07
CA CYS A 419 13.22 19.59 4.70
C CYS A 419 12.71 18.16 4.94
N ASN A 420 11.85 18.02 5.94
CA ASN A 420 11.11 16.79 6.22
C ASN A 420 9.61 17.03 6.14
N ILE A 421 8.90 15.91 6.08
CA ILE A 421 7.45 15.84 6.01
C ILE A 421 6.92 15.45 7.39
N TYR A 422 5.86 16.11 7.83
CA TYR A 422 5.25 15.93 9.15
C TYR A 422 3.73 15.75 9.05
N ASP A 423 3.15 15.02 10.00
CA ASP A 423 1.69 14.87 10.18
C ASP A 423 1.13 15.87 11.22
N ASP A 424 -0.18 15.78 11.52
CA ASP A 424 -0.87 16.62 12.51
C ASP A 424 -0.38 16.43 13.95
N TYR A 425 0.22 15.27 14.24
CA TYR A 425 0.77 14.94 15.56
C TYR A 425 2.26 15.32 15.68
N GLY A 426 2.85 15.91 14.64
CA GLY A 426 4.27 16.26 14.59
C GLY A 426 5.18 15.05 14.45
N ASN A 427 4.66 13.89 14.04
CA ASN A 427 5.48 12.76 13.63
C ASN A 427 6.20 13.12 12.34
N LYS A 428 7.51 12.87 12.32
CA LYS A 428 8.33 12.99 11.11
C LYS A 428 8.20 11.70 10.30
N PHE A 429 7.89 11.82 9.01
CA PHE A 429 7.85 10.66 8.12
C PHE A 429 9.25 10.15 7.78
N GLU A 430 9.39 8.83 7.81
CA GLU A 430 10.56 8.11 7.35
C GLU A 430 10.33 7.55 5.93
N ILE A 431 10.78 8.30 4.93
CA ILE A 431 10.95 7.80 3.56
C ILE A 431 12.10 6.78 3.54
N ASN A 432 11.82 5.60 4.11
CA ASN A 432 12.72 4.47 4.18
C ASN A 432 12.73 3.76 2.82
N GLY A 433 13.85 3.84 2.14
CA GLY A 433 14.11 3.04 0.95
C GLY A 433 15.61 2.91 0.76
N ASP A 434 16.11 1.68 0.74
CA ASP A 434 17.29 1.43 -0.09
C ASP A 434 16.87 1.84 -1.52
N VAL A 435 17.65 2.71 -2.18
CA VAL A 435 17.36 3.15 -3.57
C VAL A 435 17.15 1.93 -4.47
N ASN A 436 17.81 0.82 -4.14
CA ASN A 436 17.74 -0.41 -4.90
C ASN A 436 16.39 -1.14 -4.76
N SER A 437 15.60 -0.85 -3.72
CA SER A 437 14.32 -1.51 -3.45
C SER A 437 13.09 -0.60 -3.58
N ALA A 438 13.29 0.73 -3.64
CA ALA A 438 12.18 1.68 -3.76
C ALA A 438 11.49 1.56 -5.12
N LEU A 439 10.16 1.43 -5.12
CA LEU A 439 9.37 1.56 -6.35
C LEU A 439 9.27 3.05 -6.72
N MET A 440 9.13 3.34 -8.01
CA MET A 440 9.01 4.73 -8.49
C MET A 440 7.81 5.44 -7.86
N ASP A 441 6.74 4.69 -7.60
CA ASP A 441 5.50 5.18 -6.99
C ASP A 441 5.65 5.48 -5.49
N ASP A 442 6.75 5.07 -4.84
CA ASP A 442 7.03 5.39 -3.44
C ASP A 442 7.76 6.73 -3.29
N LEU A 443 8.29 7.29 -4.39
CA LEU A 443 9.15 8.46 -4.35
C LEU A 443 8.35 9.77 -4.33
N VAL A 444 8.71 10.63 -3.36
CA VAL A 444 8.20 12.00 -3.27
C VAL A 444 9.08 12.90 -4.13
N PHE A 445 8.50 13.58 -5.13
CA PHE A 445 9.22 14.52 -5.98
C PHE A 445 8.91 15.96 -5.61
N TYR A 446 9.89 16.85 -5.74
CA TYR A 446 9.74 18.27 -5.46
C TYR A 446 10.30 19.15 -6.58
N GLU A 447 9.81 20.37 -6.65
CA GLU A 447 10.28 21.45 -7.50
C GLU A 447 10.57 22.70 -6.67
N ILE A 448 11.64 23.40 -7.03
CA ILE A 448 12.09 24.63 -6.38
C ILE A 448 11.86 25.80 -7.33
N SER A 449 11.17 26.82 -6.83
CA SER A 449 10.87 28.04 -7.56
C SER A 449 11.30 29.28 -6.77
N LEU A 450 11.63 30.36 -7.48
CA LEU A 450 11.92 31.65 -6.88
C LEU A 450 10.75 32.58 -7.21
N LYS A 451 10.17 33.23 -6.20
CA LYS A 451 9.03 34.14 -6.36
C LYS A 451 9.31 35.43 -5.62
N GLY A 452 8.97 36.58 -6.20
CA GLY A 452 9.10 37.85 -5.48
C GLY A 452 8.19 37.84 -4.24
N LYS A 453 8.73 38.28 -3.10
CA LYS A 453 8.04 38.22 -1.80
C LYS A 453 6.80 39.13 -1.77
N TYR A 454 6.93 40.33 -2.34
CA TYR A 454 5.87 41.33 -2.42
C TYR A 454 5.22 41.41 -3.80
N ASP A 455 5.94 41.00 -4.85
CA ASP A 455 5.45 41.01 -6.23
C ASP A 455 5.81 39.69 -6.92
N LYS A 456 4.81 38.82 -7.08
CA LYS A 456 4.95 37.51 -7.72
C LYS A 456 5.23 37.61 -9.23
N THR A 457 5.07 38.78 -9.84
CA THR A 457 5.33 39.01 -11.26
C THR A 457 6.80 39.32 -11.57
N LEU A 458 7.63 39.53 -10.52
CA LEU A 458 9.05 39.78 -10.69
C LEU A 458 9.71 38.61 -11.44
N PRO A 459 10.35 38.89 -12.60
CA PRO A 459 10.96 37.86 -13.40
C PRO A 459 12.14 37.26 -12.63
N SER A 460 12.12 35.95 -12.48
CA SER A 460 13.15 35.20 -11.77
C SER A 460 13.24 33.77 -12.29
N LYS A 461 14.38 33.14 -12.06
CA LYS A 461 14.66 31.78 -12.51
C LYS A 461 15.65 31.07 -11.60
N VAL A 462 15.40 29.79 -11.38
CA VAL A 462 16.30 28.88 -10.68
C VAL A 462 17.01 28.00 -11.71
N TYR A 463 18.32 27.86 -11.58
CA TYR A 463 19.15 26.95 -12.38
C TYR A 463 19.82 25.92 -11.46
N GLY A 464 20.11 24.73 -12.00
CA GLY A 464 20.73 23.62 -11.27
C GLY A 464 19.74 22.48 -11.02
N SER A 465 19.89 21.77 -9.90
CA SER A 465 19.02 20.66 -9.49
C SER A 465 17.74 21.16 -8.80
N TYR A 466 16.98 22.02 -9.48
CA TYR A 466 15.74 22.61 -8.94
C TYR A 466 14.56 21.64 -8.94
N LYS A 467 14.65 20.51 -9.64
CA LYS A 467 13.74 19.38 -9.50
C LYS A 467 14.51 18.20 -8.90
N GLY A 468 13.89 17.52 -7.95
CA GLY A 468 14.52 16.41 -7.24
C GLY A 468 13.50 15.48 -6.60
N HIS A 469 13.99 14.55 -5.79
CA HIS A 469 13.19 13.63 -5.01
C HIS A 469 13.70 13.60 -3.57
N CYS A 470 12.82 13.25 -2.65
CA CYS A 470 13.17 13.08 -1.24
C CYS A 470 13.78 11.68 -1.05
N PHE A 471 14.85 11.61 -0.27
CA PHE A 471 15.60 10.38 -0.02
C PHE A 471 16.15 10.37 1.41
N ASN A 472 16.23 9.20 2.05
CA ASN A 472 16.64 9.06 3.45
C ASN A 472 15.90 10.04 4.37
N ASN A 473 14.56 9.99 4.33
CA ASN A 473 13.67 10.76 5.22
C ASN A 473 13.77 12.28 5.06
N SER A 474 14.35 12.79 3.96
CA SER A 474 14.54 14.23 3.76
C SER A 474 14.56 14.63 2.28
N CYS A 475 14.09 15.83 1.95
CA CYS A 475 14.22 16.43 0.63
C CYS A 475 15.38 17.43 0.67
N LYS A 476 16.49 17.07 0.03
CA LYS A 476 17.75 17.83 0.10
C LYS A 476 18.08 18.50 -1.22
N PHE A 477 18.42 19.78 -1.17
CA PHE A 477 18.89 20.50 -2.35
C PHE A 477 20.11 21.37 -2.03
N LYS A 478 20.91 21.62 -3.06
CA LYS A 478 22.12 22.44 -3.00
C LYS A 478 22.51 22.95 -4.38
N ASN A 479 23.50 23.83 -4.44
CA ASN A 479 24.12 24.31 -5.68
C ASN A 479 23.11 24.93 -6.65
N LEU A 480 22.10 25.62 -6.12
CA LEU A 480 21.10 26.33 -6.91
C LEU A 480 21.64 27.70 -7.31
N ARG A 481 21.61 28.01 -8.60
CA ARG A 481 21.92 29.36 -9.10
C ARG A 481 20.62 30.14 -9.23
N LEU A 482 20.52 31.26 -8.53
CA LEU A 482 19.32 32.09 -8.49
C LEU A 482 19.52 33.34 -9.33
N VAL A 483 18.65 33.58 -10.31
CA VAL A 483 18.70 34.77 -11.18
C VAL A 483 17.39 35.55 -11.02
N GLY A 484 17.51 36.84 -10.72
CA GLY A 484 16.36 37.73 -10.50
C GLY A 484 16.80 39.19 -10.44
N ASN A 485 15.84 40.11 -10.54
CA ASN A 485 16.11 41.53 -10.30
C ASN A 485 16.45 41.77 -8.81
N PRO A 486 17.07 42.91 -8.46
CA PRO A 486 17.28 43.26 -7.05
C PRO A 486 15.95 43.34 -6.29
N GLY A 487 15.88 42.72 -5.11
CA GLY A 487 14.66 42.67 -4.31
C GLY A 487 14.61 41.51 -3.32
N ASP A 488 13.48 41.41 -2.62
CA ASP A 488 13.19 40.33 -1.67
C ASP A 488 12.35 39.23 -2.34
N TYR A 489 12.78 37.99 -2.16
CA TYR A 489 12.25 36.79 -2.79
C TYR A 489 11.99 35.69 -1.76
N LEU A 490 11.14 34.74 -2.16
CA LEU A 490 10.92 33.47 -1.50
C LEU A 490 11.42 32.36 -2.42
N LEU A 491 12.39 31.58 -1.93
CA LEU A 491 12.80 30.33 -2.57
C LEU A 491 11.92 29.21 -2.03
N GLU A 492 10.91 28.85 -2.80
CA GLU A 492 9.87 27.91 -2.43
C GLU A 492 10.23 26.51 -2.94
N LEU A 493 10.32 25.54 -2.04
CA LEU A 493 10.27 24.12 -2.36
C LEU A 493 8.81 23.67 -2.29
N LYS A 494 8.32 23.04 -3.35
CA LYS A 494 6.96 22.49 -3.43
C LYS A 494 7.01 21.03 -3.84
N ILE A 495 6.30 20.16 -3.13
CA ILE A 495 6.10 18.77 -3.54
C ILE A 495 5.18 18.74 -4.77
N VAL A 496 5.59 17.99 -5.79
CA VAL A 496 4.87 17.83 -7.07
C VAL A 496 4.39 16.39 -7.30
N SER A 497 4.91 15.43 -6.54
CA SER A 497 4.42 14.05 -6.47
C SER A 497 4.58 13.54 -5.04
N PHE A 498 3.55 12.89 -4.51
CA PHE A 498 3.43 12.52 -3.09
C PHE A 498 3.83 11.06 -2.79
N GLY A 499 4.18 10.29 -3.81
CA GLY A 499 4.49 8.88 -3.65
C GLY A 499 3.31 8.10 -3.05
N GLN A 500 3.56 7.36 -1.96
CA GLN A 500 2.57 6.57 -1.21
C GLN A 500 1.61 7.39 -0.31
N TYR A 501 1.70 8.72 -0.34
CA TYR A 501 0.89 9.62 0.50
C TYR A 501 -0.16 10.34 -0.33
N PHE A 502 -1.23 10.79 0.33
CA PHE A 502 -2.21 11.67 -0.30
C PHE A 502 -1.69 13.10 -0.41
N GLU A 503 -2.16 13.81 -1.43
CA GLU A 503 -1.86 15.24 -1.58
C GLU A 503 -2.37 16.02 -0.36
N PHE A 504 -1.50 16.87 0.19
CA PHE A 504 -1.82 17.70 1.35
C PHE A 504 -1.59 19.18 1.06
N LYS A 505 -2.29 20.05 1.80
CA LYS A 505 -2.36 21.49 1.49
C LYS A 505 -1.05 22.23 1.74
N GLU A 506 -0.37 21.96 2.85
CA GLU A 506 0.89 22.64 3.19
C GLU A 506 2.10 21.90 2.59
N ASN A 507 2.00 21.57 1.31
CA ASN A 507 3.03 20.85 0.54
C ASN A 507 4.17 21.73 0.03
N SER A 508 4.27 22.97 0.52
CA SER A 508 5.34 23.90 0.16
C SER A 508 5.95 24.60 1.39
N VAL A 509 7.25 24.90 1.32
CA VAL A 509 7.99 25.64 2.34
C VAL A 509 8.96 26.59 1.65
N SER A 510 9.21 27.76 2.25
CA SER A 510 9.99 28.83 1.62
C SER A 510 11.13 29.36 2.48
N LEU A 511 12.24 29.71 1.82
CA LEU A 511 13.37 30.44 2.40
C LEU A 511 13.33 31.91 1.98
N ASN A 512 13.71 32.83 2.88
CA ASN A 512 13.87 34.23 2.53
C ASN A 512 15.18 34.43 1.76
N VAL A 513 15.10 35.01 0.57
CA VAL A 513 16.26 35.35 -0.26
C VAL A 513 16.23 36.84 -0.58
N LYS A 514 17.36 37.52 -0.44
CA LYS A 514 17.52 38.90 -0.87
C LYS A 514 18.57 38.97 -1.97
N ILE A 515 18.13 39.37 -3.16
CA ILE A 515 19.02 39.65 -4.30
C ILE A 515 19.46 41.11 -4.20
N LYS A 516 20.76 41.33 -3.98
CA LYS A 516 21.36 42.66 -3.92
C LYS A 516 21.44 43.30 -5.31
N GLU A 517 21.45 44.62 -5.33
CA GLU A 517 21.88 45.39 -6.50
C GLU A 517 23.30 45.00 -6.90
N CYS A 518 23.58 45.01 -8.21
CA CYS A 518 24.88 44.56 -8.70
C CYS A 518 25.99 45.56 -8.35
N ASN A 519 27.08 45.06 -7.77
CA ASN A 519 28.28 45.87 -7.61
C ASN A 519 29.07 45.90 -8.94
N GLU A 520 28.76 46.88 -9.79
CA GLU A 520 29.35 47.02 -11.13
C GLU A 520 30.87 47.31 -11.12
N ILE A 521 31.46 47.56 -9.95
CA ILE A 521 32.93 47.70 -9.78
C ILE A 521 33.61 46.33 -9.84
N GLU A 522 33.00 45.29 -9.26
CA GLU A 522 33.60 43.96 -9.11
C GLU A 522 32.94 42.88 -9.97
N ARG A 523 31.74 43.18 -10.52
CA ARG A 523 30.88 42.21 -11.20
C ARG A 523 30.27 42.85 -12.44
N ILE A 524 29.85 42.01 -13.39
CA ILE A 524 29.21 42.46 -14.62
C ILE A 524 27.71 42.22 -14.50
N ASN A 525 26.93 43.26 -14.80
CA ASN A 525 25.46 43.25 -14.79
C ASN A 525 24.91 43.13 -16.22
N GLN A 526 24.79 41.91 -16.74
CA GLN A 526 24.36 41.69 -18.12
C GLN A 526 23.46 40.47 -18.28
N GLU A 527 22.69 40.46 -19.38
CA GLU A 527 21.91 39.29 -19.77
C GLU A 527 22.84 38.19 -20.27
N LYS A 528 22.99 37.13 -19.46
CA LYS A 528 23.86 36.00 -19.76
C LYS A 528 23.10 34.78 -20.31
N ASP A 529 21.84 34.62 -19.88
CA ASP A 529 21.11 33.36 -20.04
C ASP A 529 19.97 33.41 -21.08
N GLY A 530 19.79 34.54 -21.77
CA GLY A 530 18.75 34.70 -22.81
C GLY A 530 17.31 34.66 -22.30
N ILE A 531 17.10 35.02 -21.02
CA ILE A 531 15.79 35.02 -20.35
C ILE A 531 15.28 36.42 -20.04
N ASN A 532 15.88 37.46 -20.62
CA ASN A 532 15.57 38.87 -20.37
C ASN A 532 15.69 39.28 -18.88
N ILE A 533 16.59 38.64 -18.14
CA ILE A 533 16.96 38.99 -16.76
C ILE A 533 18.49 39.12 -16.70
N LYS A 534 18.97 40.22 -16.13
CA LYS A 534 20.41 40.44 -15.96
C LYS A 534 20.95 39.62 -14.79
N SER A 535 22.08 38.95 -15.01
CA SER A 535 22.89 38.32 -13.97
C SER A 535 23.99 39.26 -13.54
N CYS A 536 24.36 39.22 -12.26
CA CYS A 536 25.45 39.95 -11.65
C CYS A 536 26.58 39.00 -11.23
N TYR A 537 27.52 38.73 -12.13
CA TYR A 537 28.53 37.69 -11.93
C TYR A 537 29.96 38.21 -12.05
N LYS A 538 30.89 37.47 -11.46
CA LYS A 538 32.33 37.67 -11.69
C LYS A 538 32.70 36.94 -12.98
N PRO A 539 33.31 37.62 -13.97
CA PRO A 539 33.68 36.98 -15.23
C PRO A 539 34.67 35.84 -14.97
N TYR A 540 34.46 34.72 -15.65
CA TYR A 540 35.32 33.55 -15.57
C TYR A 540 35.84 33.19 -16.96
N CYS A 541 37.16 33.00 -17.08
CA CYS A 541 37.83 32.65 -18.32
C CYS A 541 38.46 31.28 -18.20
N ASP A 542 38.04 30.34 -19.03
CA ASP A 542 38.59 29.01 -19.18
C ASP A 542 38.91 28.73 -20.66
N PRO A 543 40.19 28.73 -21.06
CA PRO A 543 41.37 28.85 -20.20
C PRO A 543 41.57 30.27 -19.64
N ILE A 544 42.32 30.36 -18.53
CA ILE A 544 42.64 31.62 -17.84
C ILE A 544 43.36 32.59 -18.81
N CYS A 545 43.09 33.89 -18.68
CA CYS A 545 43.79 34.93 -19.41
C CYS A 545 45.30 34.94 -19.08
N ASN A 546 46.12 34.63 -20.06
CA ASN A 546 47.58 34.53 -19.87
C ASN A 546 48.26 35.90 -19.88
N ASN A 547 49.53 35.92 -19.43
CA ASN A 547 50.43 37.08 -19.53
C ASN A 547 49.90 38.38 -18.88
N GLY A 548 49.09 38.26 -17.82
CA GLY A 548 48.52 39.40 -17.11
C GLY A 548 47.29 40.03 -17.77
N GLY A 549 46.63 39.32 -18.69
CA GLY A 549 45.33 39.74 -19.21
C GLY A 549 44.24 39.66 -18.14
N GLU A 550 43.28 40.58 -18.17
CA GLU A 550 42.14 40.59 -17.25
C GLU A 550 40.91 39.96 -17.93
N CYS A 551 40.19 39.10 -17.22
CA CYS A 551 38.94 38.54 -17.72
C CYS A 551 37.85 39.61 -17.62
N LYS A 552 37.48 40.24 -18.75
CA LYS A 552 36.47 41.31 -18.78
C LYS A 552 35.05 40.83 -19.07
N ASN A 553 34.90 39.61 -19.57
CA ASN A 553 33.64 38.90 -19.69
C ASN A 553 33.96 37.39 -19.72
N ASP A 554 32.96 36.52 -19.65
CA ASP A 554 33.18 35.08 -19.72
C ASP A 554 33.92 34.71 -21.00
N ASN A 555 35.10 34.10 -20.85
CA ASN A 555 36.02 33.75 -21.94
C ASN A 555 36.41 34.92 -22.86
N VAL A 556 36.33 36.16 -22.36
CA VAL A 556 36.81 37.36 -23.05
C VAL A 556 37.89 38.03 -22.21
N CYS A 557 39.13 37.85 -22.64
CA CYS A 557 40.27 38.49 -22.02
C CYS A 557 40.53 39.88 -22.62
N ASP A 558 40.78 40.85 -21.76
CA ASP A 558 41.37 42.13 -22.16
C ASP A 558 42.88 42.06 -22.09
N CYS A 559 43.48 42.07 -23.27
CA CYS A 559 44.93 42.03 -23.46
C CYS A 559 45.52 43.43 -23.66
N SER A 560 44.72 44.51 -23.58
CA SER A 560 45.16 45.89 -23.90
C SER A 560 46.32 46.38 -23.04
N ASN A 561 46.42 45.89 -21.80
CA ASN A 561 47.53 46.16 -20.88
C ASN A 561 48.71 45.19 -21.02
N THR A 562 48.68 44.28 -22.01
CA THR A 562 49.70 43.26 -22.23
C THR A 562 50.42 43.43 -23.58
N LYS A 563 51.55 42.74 -23.77
CA LYS A 563 52.24 42.66 -25.09
C LYS A 563 51.66 41.56 -26.00
N PHE A 564 50.53 40.99 -25.61
CA PHE A 564 49.89 39.86 -26.27
C PHE A 564 48.48 40.24 -26.73
N LYS A 565 47.90 39.42 -27.59
CA LYS A 565 46.57 39.54 -28.17
C LYS A 565 45.93 38.14 -28.25
N GLY A 566 44.76 38.08 -28.89
CA GLY A 566 43.99 36.85 -29.05
C GLY A 566 43.11 36.59 -27.83
N ASN A 567 42.22 35.61 -27.95
CA ASN A 567 41.12 35.40 -27.00
C ASN A 567 41.61 35.09 -25.56
N THR A 568 42.84 34.62 -25.42
CA THR A 568 43.45 34.22 -24.13
C THR A 568 44.71 35.01 -23.78
N CYS A 569 44.99 36.11 -24.51
CA CYS A 569 46.22 36.90 -24.37
C CYS A 569 47.51 36.07 -24.51
N SER A 570 47.48 35.03 -25.33
CA SER A 570 48.61 34.13 -25.57
C SER A 570 49.34 34.40 -26.89
N GLU A 571 48.70 35.10 -27.83
CA GLU A 571 49.29 35.39 -29.13
C GLU A 571 50.15 36.66 -29.06
N ARG A 572 51.33 36.67 -29.66
CA ARG A 572 52.09 37.92 -29.79
C ARG A 572 51.50 38.78 -30.91
N TYR A 573 51.60 40.11 -30.77
CA TYR A 573 51.37 40.99 -31.91
C TYR A 573 52.32 40.60 -33.03
N LYS A 574 51.79 40.49 -34.25
CA LYS A 574 52.60 40.29 -35.45
C LYS A 574 53.54 41.48 -35.54
N GLN A 575 54.83 41.25 -35.33
CA GLN A 575 55.82 42.32 -35.38
C GLN A 575 55.67 43.04 -36.71
N MET A 576 55.33 44.32 -36.67
CA MET A 576 55.36 45.13 -37.87
C MET A 576 56.82 45.17 -38.33
N ARG A 577 57.05 44.71 -39.55
CA ARG A 577 58.36 44.70 -40.18
C ARG A 577 58.90 46.13 -40.09
N ASN A 578 59.93 46.33 -39.27
CA ASN A 578 60.49 47.66 -39.05
C ASN A 578 61.18 48.08 -40.34
N LYS A 579 60.54 48.97 -41.11
CA LYS A 579 61.04 49.43 -42.41
C LYS A 579 62.50 49.91 -42.33
N ILE A 580 62.93 50.46 -41.19
CA ILE A 580 64.31 50.93 -40.96
C ILE A 580 65.31 49.75 -40.87
N LEU A 581 64.92 48.65 -40.23
CA LEU A 581 65.74 47.43 -40.18
C LEU A 581 65.82 46.78 -41.56
N ASP A 582 64.72 46.77 -42.34
CA ASP A 582 64.76 46.32 -43.73
C ASP A 582 65.70 47.19 -44.58
N THR A 583 65.66 48.51 -44.44
CA THR A 583 66.60 49.41 -45.14
C THR A 583 68.06 49.12 -44.73
N LYS A 584 68.33 48.88 -43.45
CA LYS A 584 69.69 48.49 -43.01
C LYS A 584 70.11 47.13 -43.55
N PHE A 585 69.22 46.14 -43.60
CA PHE A 585 69.52 44.84 -44.20
C PHE A 585 69.72 44.93 -45.72
N GLU A 586 69.00 45.80 -46.43
CA GLU A 586 69.27 46.07 -47.86
C GLU A 586 70.62 46.76 -48.07
N VAL A 587 71.01 47.72 -47.22
CA VAL A 587 72.33 48.36 -47.28
C VAL A 587 73.46 47.37 -46.98
N ILE A 588 73.27 46.45 -46.02
CA ILE A 588 74.26 45.39 -45.73
C ILE A 588 74.31 44.36 -46.87
N LYS A 589 73.18 44.06 -47.54
CA LYS A 589 73.15 43.22 -48.74
C LYS A 589 73.92 43.89 -49.89
N ALA A 590 73.75 45.19 -50.11
CA ALA A 590 74.50 45.96 -51.10
C ALA A 590 76.01 46.07 -50.76
N ALA A 591 76.36 46.10 -49.46
CA ALA A 591 77.75 46.09 -49.00
C ALA A 591 78.42 44.71 -49.10
N LYS A 592 77.66 43.60 -49.10
CA LYS A 592 78.18 42.24 -49.30
C LYS A 592 78.28 41.82 -50.77
N SER A 593 77.65 42.52 -51.71
CA SER A 593 77.75 42.24 -53.15
C SER A 593 78.94 42.90 -53.86
N SER A 594 79.86 43.55 -53.13
CA SER A 594 81.05 44.23 -53.69
C SER A 594 82.40 43.58 -53.34
N VAL A 595 82.41 42.35 -52.79
CA VAL A 595 83.66 41.59 -52.59
C VAL A 595 83.46 40.14 -53.02
N ALA A 596 83.78 39.85 -54.27
CA ALA A 596 84.41 38.61 -54.74
C ALA A 596 84.40 38.57 -56.27
N ILE A 597 85.48 39.03 -56.90
CA ILE A 597 85.95 38.50 -58.19
C ILE A 597 87.44 38.22 -57.98
N ASP A 598 87.81 36.94 -57.92
CA ASP A 598 88.77 36.34 -58.86
C ASP A 598 89.07 34.88 -58.47
N GLY A 599 89.24 34.03 -59.50
CA GLY A 599 89.91 32.75 -59.34
C GLY A 599 89.18 31.53 -59.90
N GLU A 600 89.17 31.42 -61.23
CA GLU A 600 89.31 30.21 -62.06
C GLU A 600 88.95 28.80 -61.51
N GLY A 601 88.18 28.05 -62.32
CA GLY A 601 88.52 26.65 -62.59
C GLY A 601 87.42 25.59 -62.58
N LYS A 602 86.92 25.29 -63.78
CA LYS A 602 86.50 23.98 -64.32
C LYS A 602 85.08 23.42 -64.04
N GLU A 603 84.41 23.23 -65.18
CA GLU A 603 83.33 22.30 -65.57
C GLU A 603 83.20 21.00 -64.75
N TYR A 604 81.95 20.58 -64.48
CA TYR A 604 81.26 19.55 -65.27
C TYR A 604 79.82 19.29 -64.75
N ASN A 605 78.86 19.31 -65.69
CA ASN A 605 77.62 18.51 -65.83
C ASN A 605 77.01 17.84 -64.58
N LYS A 606 75.69 18.00 -64.36
CA LYS A 606 74.58 17.22 -64.98
C LYS A 606 73.27 17.49 -64.20
N CYS A 607 72.16 17.54 -64.96
CA CYS A 607 70.76 17.12 -64.68
C CYS A 607 70.31 16.99 -63.19
N GLU A 608 69.13 17.41 -62.76
CA GLU A 608 67.82 17.00 -63.28
C GLU A 608 66.66 17.77 -62.59
N TYR A 609 65.51 17.76 -63.26
CA TYR A 609 64.16 18.16 -62.88
C TYR A 609 63.71 17.91 -61.42
N SER A 610 62.92 18.82 -60.82
CA SER A 610 61.45 18.71 -60.75
C SER A 610 60.81 19.58 -59.64
N ASN A 611 60.02 20.57 -60.08
CA ASN A 611 58.62 20.78 -59.73
C ASN A 611 58.01 20.23 -58.41
N ILE A 612 57.25 21.15 -57.79
CA ILE A 612 55.83 20.98 -57.36
C ILE A 612 55.54 20.37 -55.97
N SER A 613 55.16 21.31 -55.09
CA SER A 613 53.92 21.38 -54.29
C SER A 613 53.55 20.35 -53.22
N HIS A 614 53.04 20.95 -52.14
CA HIS A 614 51.79 20.61 -51.44
C HIS A 614 51.80 19.59 -50.28
N ILE A 615 51.30 20.11 -49.14
CA ILE A 615 50.15 19.60 -48.36
C ILE A 615 50.41 18.71 -47.12
N ARG A 616 50.11 19.36 -45.98
CA ARG A 616 49.21 18.98 -44.87
C ARG A 616 49.71 18.17 -43.64
N TYR A 617 49.32 18.77 -42.50
CA TYR A 617 48.73 18.23 -41.25
C TYR A 617 49.46 17.10 -40.50
N GLN A 618 49.81 17.36 -39.24
CA GLN A 618 49.09 16.92 -38.02
C GLN A 618 49.97 17.13 -36.79
N LEU A 619 49.57 18.03 -35.89
CA LEU A 619 49.91 18.02 -34.46
C LEU A 619 48.59 18.43 -33.77
N LEU A 620 47.87 17.47 -33.18
CA LEU A 620 48.01 16.98 -31.81
C LEU A 620 47.78 18.08 -30.77
N TYR A 621 46.71 17.81 -30.00
CA TYR A 621 46.13 18.50 -28.84
C TYR A 621 45.29 19.74 -29.11
#